data_AF-D9PGZ6-F1
#
_entry.id   AF-D9PGZ6-F1
#
_cell.length_a   1.000
_cell.length_b   1.000
_cell.length_c   1.000
_cell.angle_alpha   90.00
_cell.angle_beta   90.00
_cell.angle_gamma   90.00
#
_symmetry.space_group_name_H-M   'P 1'
#
loop_
_entity.id
_entity.type
_entity.pdbx_description
1 polymer ?
#
loop_
_entity_poly.entity_id
_entity_poly.type
_entity_poly.pdbx_seq_one_letter_code
_entity_poly.pdbx_strand_id
1 'polypeptide(L)'
;MRLDVYLVENGYFESRNRSLEAIKSGKVKVDGKIAKPSAKCDETSNVEVENEKFYASRAGRKLEAFLKEHTVGLKDKKALDIGSSTGGFAQILLENGVVS
;
A
#
# COMPACT_ATOMS: atom_id res chain seq x y z
N MET A 1 -8.54 18.48 11.45
CA MET A 1 -7.66 18.59 10.26
C MET A 1 -8.23 17.77 9.08
N ARG A 2 -7.63 17.85 7.87
CA ARG A 2 -8.06 17.01 6.74
C ARG A 2 -7.63 15.56 6.96
N LEU A 3 -8.50 14.61 6.62
CA LEU A 3 -8.24 13.18 6.84
C LEU A 3 -6.98 12.67 6.11
N ASP A 4 -6.73 13.14 4.88
CA ASP A 4 -5.54 12.71 4.11
C ASP A 4 -4.21 13.14 4.73
N VAL A 5 -4.22 14.24 5.49
CA VAL A 5 -3.06 14.73 6.23
C VAL A 5 -2.93 13.98 7.56
N TYR A 6 -4.03 13.86 8.30
CA TYR A 6 -4.09 13.12 9.57
C TYR A 6 -3.51 11.71 9.44
N LEU A 7 -3.92 10.99 8.39
CA LEU A 7 -3.50 9.62 8.13
C LEU A 7 -1.99 9.49 7.87
N VAL A 8 -1.36 10.50 7.29
CA VAL A 8 0.09 10.49 7.06
C VAL A 8 0.84 10.87 8.34
N GLU A 9 0.39 11.91 9.02
CA GLU A 9 1.02 12.39 10.26
C GLU A 9 0.96 11.34 11.39
N ASN A 10 -0.08 10.51 11.41
CA ASN A 10 -0.24 9.40 12.35
C ASN A 10 0.33 8.06 11.83
N GLY A 11 1.07 8.06 10.72
CA GLY A 11 1.81 6.90 10.25
C GLY A 11 0.97 5.79 9.59
N TYR A 12 -0.31 6.02 9.29
CA TYR A 12 -1.13 5.05 8.56
C TYR A 12 -0.71 4.92 7.10
N PHE A 13 -0.13 5.97 6.51
CA PHE A 13 0.32 5.99 5.12
C PHE A 13 1.61 6.80 4.96
N GLU A 14 2.46 6.37 4.03
CA GLU A 14 3.75 7.02 3.74
C GLU A 14 3.63 8.34 2.97
N SER A 15 2.47 8.61 2.34
CA SER A 15 2.26 9.84 1.60
C SER A 15 0.77 10.20 1.48
N ARG A 16 0.52 11.51 1.25
CA ARG A 16 -0.83 12.03 1.07
C ARG A 16 -1.56 11.42 -0.12
N ASN A 17 -0.84 11.13 -1.21
CA ASN A 17 -1.43 10.48 -2.38
C ASN A 17 -1.93 9.08 -2.05
N ARG A 18 -1.14 8.28 -1.31
CA ARG A 18 -1.55 6.94 -0.86
C ARG A 18 -2.76 6.99 0.05
N SER A 19 -2.75 7.92 0.99
CA SER A 19 -3.89 8.15 1.87
C SER A 19 -5.17 8.49 1.08
N LEU A 20 -5.08 9.40 0.10
CA LEU A 20 -6.21 9.75 -0.77
C LEU A 20 -6.73 8.59 -1.61
N GLU A 21 -5.84 7.74 -2.14
CA GLU A 21 -6.24 6.54 -2.88
C GLU A 21 -7.04 5.58 -1.99
N ALA A 22 -6.56 5.32 -0.77
CA ALA A 22 -7.26 4.45 0.17
C ALA A 22 -8.64 5.00 0.57
N ILE A 23 -8.73 6.31 0.87
CA ILE A 23 -10.01 6.98 1.15
C ILE A 23 -10.97 6.82 -0.04
N LYS A 24 -10.51 7.10 -1.27
CA LYS A 24 -11.33 6.99 -2.49
C LYS A 24 -11.79 5.56 -2.76
N SER A 25 -10.98 4.57 -2.40
CA SER A 25 -11.31 3.16 -2.55
C SER A 25 -12.22 2.60 -1.44
N GLY A 26 -12.65 3.45 -0.49
CA GLY A 26 -13.57 3.07 0.58
C GLY A 26 -12.93 2.30 1.75
N LYS A 27 -11.60 2.31 1.84
CA LYS A 27 -10.81 1.50 2.79
C LYS A 27 -10.49 2.17 4.11
N VAL A 28 -10.91 3.42 4.26
CA VAL A 28 -10.76 4.19 5.49
C VAL A 28 -12.15 4.42 6.07
N LYS A 29 -12.31 4.09 7.35
CA LYS A 29 -13.49 4.44 8.13
C LYS A 29 -13.13 5.44 9.21
N VAL A 30 -14.02 6.39 9.43
CA VAL A 30 -13.98 7.31 10.56
C VAL A 30 -15.29 7.15 11.32
N ASP A 31 -15.20 6.85 12.60
CA ASP A 31 -16.34 6.61 13.50
C ASP A 31 -17.32 5.57 12.93
N GLY A 32 -16.77 4.46 12.42
CA GLY A 32 -17.52 3.34 11.85
C GLY A 32 -18.12 3.58 10.45
N LYS A 33 -17.90 4.74 9.82
CA LYS A 33 -18.44 5.08 8.49
C LYS A 33 -17.32 5.24 7.46
N ILE A 34 -17.57 4.77 6.23
CA ILE A 34 -16.64 4.96 5.11
C ILE A 34 -16.40 6.45 4.90
N ALA A 35 -15.13 6.84 4.97
CA ALA A 35 -14.73 8.23 4.88
C ALA A 35 -14.72 8.74 3.44
N LYS A 36 -15.01 10.04 3.27
CA LYS A 36 -14.86 10.74 1.99
C LYS A 36 -13.57 11.59 2.02
N PRO A 37 -12.99 11.95 0.86
CA PRO A 37 -11.81 12.81 0.82
C PRO A 37 -11.97 14.18 1.51
N SER A 38 -13.22 14.65 1.64
CA SER A 38 -13.57 15.89 2.34
C SER A 38 -13.79 15.70 3.85
N ALA A 39 -13.69 14.48 4.38
CA ALA A 39 -13.86 14.20 5.79
C ALA A 39 -12.79 14.94 6.62
N LYS A 40 -13.23 15.48 7.75
CA LYS A 40 -12.35 16.03 8.77
C LYS A 40 -12.13 14.98 9.85
N CYS A 41 -10.93 14.98 10.41
CA CYS A 41 -10.52 14.12 11.51
C CYS A 41 -9.87 14.97 12.60
N ASP A 42 -10.05 14.60 13.85
CA ASP A 42 -9.36 15.13 15.01
C ASP A 42 -8.77 13.99 15.85
N GLU A 43 -8.10 14.33 16.94
CA GLU A 43 -7.45 13.36 17.84
C GLU A 43 -8.44 12.45 18.59
N THR A 44 -9.74 12.80 18.61
CA THR A 44 -10.79 12.01 19.26
C THR A 44 -11.52 11.07 18.30
N SER A 45 -11.29 11.24 17.00
CA SER A 45 -11.93 10.45 15.95
C SER A 45 -11.37 9.02 15.95
N ASN A 46 -12.25 8.01 15.87
CA ASN A 46 -11.81 6.63 15.73
C ASN A 46 -11.54 6.32 14.25
N VAL A 47 -10.28 6.07 13.90
CA VAL A 47 -9.84 5.82 12.52
C VAL A 47 -9.45 4.38 12.32
N GLU A 48 -10.16 3.71 11.41
CA GLU A 48 -9.87 2.35 10.99
C GLU A 48 -9.43 2.35 9.53
N VAL A 49 -8.29 1.70 9.25
CA VAL A 49 -7.76 1.51 7.90
C VAL A 49 -7.75 0.03 7.62
N GLU A 50 -8.43 -0.40 6.56
CA GLU A 50 -8.38 -1.77 6.09
C GLU A 50 -6.94 -2.10 5.66
N ASN A 51 -6.40 -3.24 6.13
CA ASN A 51 -5.04 -3.69 5.79
C ASN A 51 -4.92 -3.91 4.28
N GLU A 52 -4.50 -2.89 3.53
CA GLU A 52 -4.13 -3.02 2.13
C GLU A 52 -2.62 -3.12 2.01
N LYS A 53 -2.16 -4.17 1.35
CA LYS A 53 -0.78 -4.26 0.89
C LYS A 53 -0.53 -3.15 -0.15
N PHE A 54 0.32 -2.19 0.20
CA PHE A 54 0.70 -1.11 -0.71
C PHE A 54 1.76 -1.60 -1.68
N TYR A 55 1.55 -1.35 -2.97
CA TYR A 55 2.52 -1.64 -4.02
C TYR A 55 3.11 -0.34 -4.53
N ALA A 56 4.43 -0.25 -4.63
CA ALA A 56 5.18 0.86 -5.23
C ALA A 56 4.70 1.16 -6.66
N SER A 57 4.12 0.17 -7.36
CA SER A 57 3.36 0.37 -8.59
C SER A 57 2.19 -0.61 -8.70
N ARG A 58 1.16 -0.26 -9.48
CA ARG A 58 0.06 -1.19 -9.81
C ARG A 58 0.56 -2.47 -10.49
N ALA A 59 1.72 -2.42 -11.17
CA ALA A 59 2.29 -3.59 -11.80
C ALA A 59 2.76 -4.64 -10.77
N GLY A 60 3.13 -4.27 -9.54
CA GLY A 60 3.50 -5.24 -8.50
C GLY A 60 2.44 -6.34 -8.28
N ARG A 61 1.15 -5.99 -8.43
CA ARG A 61 0.04 -6.97 -8.39
C ARG A 61 0.14 -8.06 -9.46
N LYS A 62 0.73 -7.76 -10.62
CA LYS A 62 0.93 -8.73 -11.71
C LYS A 62 1.94 -9.80 -11.32
N LEU A 63 3.09 -9.39 -10.78
CA LEU A 63 4.10 -10.35 -10.33
C LEU A 63 3.60 -11.14 -9.11
N GLU A 64 2.91 -10.48 -8.17
CA GLU A 64 2.33 -11.20 -7.03
C GLU A 64 1.29 -12.25 -7.47
N ALA A 65 0.41 -11.91 -8.42
CA ALA A 65 -0.56 -12.87 -8.96
C ALA A 65 0.14 -14.05 -9.65
N PHE A 66 1.16 -13.77 -10.47
CA PHE A 66 1.97 -14.81 -11.11
C PHE A 66 2.60 -15.76 -10.09
N LEU A 67 3.19 -15.25 -9.01
CA LEU A 67 3.84 -16.07 -7.98
C LEU A 67 2.87 -16.89 -7.12
N LYS A 68 1.59 -16.47 -7.02
CA LYS A 68 0.53 -17.27 -6.38
C LYS A 68 0.16 -18.50 -7.22
N GLU A 69 0.15 -18.35 -8.54
CA GLU A 69 -0.18 -19.43 -9.48
C GLU A 69 1.03 -20.31 -9.80
N HIS A 70 2.23 -19.74 -9.73
CA HIS A 70 3.49 -20.40 -10.07
C HIS A 70 4.46 -20.33 -8.89
N THR A 71 4.68 -21.47 -8.24
CA THR A 71 5.67 -21.56 -7.16
C THR A 71 7.08 -21.43 -7.73
N VAL A 72 7.67 -20.25 -7.56
CA VAL A 72 9.07 -19.98 -7.87
C VAL A 72 9.82 -19.79 -6.55
N GLY A 73 10.84 -20.61 -6.31
CA GLY A 73 11.70 -20.43 -5.13
C GLY A 73 12.57 -19.19 -5.31
N LEU A 74 12.21 -18.07 -4.67
CA LEU A 74 12.89 -16.78 -4.76
C LEU A 74 13.87 -16.51 -3.61
N LYS A 75 13.65 -17.17 -2.47
CA LYS A 75 14.45 -16.97 -1.26
C LYS A 75 15.95 -17.18 -1.50
N ASP A 76 16.77 -16.27 -0.98
CA ASP A 76 18.24 -16.27 -1.03
C ASP A 76 18.81 -16.23 -2.45
N LYS A 77 18.01 -15.85 -3.45
CA LYS A 77 18.44 -15.68 -4.84
C LYS A 77 18.69 -14.22 -5.18
N LYS A 78 19.49 -13.99 -6.21
CA LYS A 78 19.64 -12.69 -6.88
C LYS A 78 18.60 -12.56 -7.98
N ALA A 79 18.02 -11.37 -8.14
CA ALA A 79 17.09 -11.06 -9.23
C ALA A 79 17.51 -9.78 -9.94
N LEU A 80 17.19 -9.70 -11.24
CA LEU A 80 17.36 -8.51 -12.06
C LEU A 80 15.97 -8.03 -12.50
N ASP A 81 15.56 -6.86 -12.05
CA ASP A 81 14.29 -6.23 -12.43
C ASP A 81 14.51 -5.25 -13.60
N ILE A 82 14.28 -5.72 -14.83
CA ILE A 82 14.44 -4.92 -16.05
C ILE A 82 13.19 -4.07 -16.28
N GLY A 83 13.35 -2.75 -16.32
CA GLY A 83 12.23 -1.82 -16.49
C GLY A 83 11.51 -1.49 -15.18
N SER A 84 12.22 -1.54 -14.05
CA SER A 84 11.68 -1.42 -12.69
C SER A 84 10.76 -0.22 -12.44
N SER A 85 10.90 0.88 -13.20
CA SER A 85 10.06 2.08 -13.09
C SER A 85 10.01 2.56 -11.63
N THR A 86 8.83 2.61 -11.00
CA THR A 86 8.67 2.99 -9.58
C THR A 86 8.94 1.84 -8.59
N GLY A 87 9.44 0.69 -9.03
CA GLY A 87 9.91 -0.40 -8.16
C GLY A 87 8.87 -1.44 -7.76
N GLY A 88 7.72 -1.52 -8.44
CA GLY A 88 6.65 -2.44 -8.03
C GLY A 88 7.01 -3.93 -8.12
N PHE A 89 7.86 -4.35 -9.05
CA PHE A 89 8.35 -5.73 -9.13
C PHE A 89 9.48 -5.97 -8.14
N ALA A 90 10.47 -5.06 -8.07
CA ALA A 90 11.52 -5.08 -7.06
C ALA A 90 10.98 -5.25 -5.63
N GLN A 91 9.93 -4.52 -5.25
CA GLN A 91 9.26 -4.69 -3.95
C GLN A 91 8.81 -6.14 -3.73
N ILE A 92 8.10 -6.73 -4.70
CA ILE A 92 7.60 -8.11 -4.58
C ILE A 92 8.74 -9.12 -4.50
N LEU A 93 9.81 -8.92 -5.25
CA LEU A 93 11.00 -9.78 -5.19
C LEU A 93 11.63 -9.74 -3.79
N LEU A 94 11.85 -8.53 -3.23
CA LEU A 94 12.43 -8.34 -1.90
C LEU A 94 11.54 -8.92 -0.80
N GLU A 95 10.23 -8.68 -0.84
CA GLU A 95 9.26 -9.27 0.10
C GLU A 95 9.22 -10.81 0.06
N ASN A 96 9.62 -11.42 -1.06
CA ASN A 96 9.72 -12.87 -1.23
C ASN A 96 11.13 -13.42 -0.96
N GLY A 97 12.02 -12.62 -0.37
CA GLY A 97 13.32 -13.08 0.14
C GLY A 97 14.45 -13.10 -0.90
N VAL A 98 14.32 -12.38 -2.02
CA VAL A 98 15.47 -12.10 -2.89
C VAL A 98 16.50 -11.28 -2.12
N VAL A 99 17.78 -11.54 -2.33
CA VAL A 99 18.86 -10.79 -1.68
C VAL A 99 18.95 -9.37 -2.23
N SER A 100 19.08 -8.39 -1.33
CA SER A 100 19.35 -6.98 -1.66
C SER A 100 20.80 -6.74 -2.06
#